data_AF-A0A957WZT1-F1
#
_entry.id   AF-A0A957WZT1-F1
#
_cell.length_a   1.000
_cell.length_b   1.000
_cell.length_c   1.000
_cell.angle_alpha   90.00
_cell.angle_beta   90.00
_cell.angle_gamma   90.00
#
_symmetry.space_group_name_H-M   'P 1'
#
loop_
_entity.id
_entity.type
_entity.pdbx_description
1 polymer ?
#
loop_
_entity_poly.entity_id
_entity_poly.type
_entity_poly.pdbx_seq_one_letter_code
_entity_poly.pdbx_strand_id
1 'polypeptide(L)' 'PVVIRMATGGGKQLAAQHSHSLEGWYAHIPGIKVLTPATVEDARGMLESALADPDPVLIFENSLLYNMKGT' A
#
# COMPACT_ATOMS: atom_id res chain seq x y z
N PRO A 1 -13.89 1.04 11.46
CA PRO A 1 -12.67 0.64 10.71
C PRO A 1 -12.59 1.36 9.35
N VAL A 2 -11.42 1.91 9.01
CA VAL A 2 -11.18 2.60 7.74
C VAL A 2 -9.88 2.09 7.11
N VAL A 3 -9.95 1.76 5.83
CA VAL A 3 -8.80 1.36 5.02
C VAL A 3 -8.68 2.32 3.86
N ILE A 4 -7.52 2.96 3.72
CA ILE A 4 -7.20 3.84 2.59
C ILE A 4 -6.14 3.17 1.74
N ARG A 5 -6.44 3.01 0.45
CA ARG A 5 -5.53 2.40 -0.53
C ARG A 5 -4.97 3.48 -1.44
N MET A 6 -3.66 3.44 -1.66
CA MET A 6 -2.93 4.43 -2.46
C MET A 6 -1.98 3.73 -3.42
N ALA A 7 -1.94 4.20 -4.68
CA ALA A 7 -0.89 3.80 -5.60
C ALA A 7 0.43 4.50 -5.20
N THR A 8 1.51 3.74 -5.14
CA THR A 8 2.86 4.23 -4.83
C THR A 8 3.86 3.73 -5.87
N GLY A 9 5.11 4.20 -5.76
CA GLY A 9 6.26 3.71 -6.50
C GLY A 9 6.51 4.43 -7.82
N GLY A 10 7.79 4.55 -8.17
CA GLY A 10 8.26 5.12 -9.43
C GLY A 10 8.42 4.08 -10.56
N GLY A 11 9.19 4.43 -11.59
CA GLY A 11 9.58 3.50 -12.67
C GLY A 11 8.70 3.51 -13.92
N LYS A 12 7.60 4.28 -13.93
CA LYS A 12 6.76 4.49 -15.14
C LYS A 12 7.01 5.80 -15.89
N GLN A 13 8.00 6.59 -15.46
CA GLN A 13 8.36 7.90 -16.05
C GLN A 13 7.19 8.92 -16.08
N LEU A 14 6.36 8.95 -15.02
CA LEU A 14 5.15 9.77 -14.93
C LEU A 14 5.31 11.09 -14.14
N ALA A 15 6.56 11.58 -14.02
CA ALA A 15 6.94 12.73 -13.21
C ALA A 15 6.67 12.57 -11.69
N ALA A 16 6.92 13.63 -10.92
CA ALA A 16 6.98 13.59 -9.46
C ALA A 16 5.66 13.14 -8.80
N GLN A 17 4.53 13.73 -9.21
CA GLN A 17 3.22 13.51 -8.58
C GLN A 17 2.66 12.10 -8.75
N HIS A 18 3.22 11.30 -9.67
CA HIS A 18 2.82 9.92 -9.94
C HIS A 18 3.91 8.90 -9.61
N SER A 19 4.95 9.31 -8.85
CA SER A 19 6.11 8.46 -8.54
C SER A 19 6.54 8.51 -7.06
N HIS A 20 5.73 9.10 -6.19
CA HIS A 20 6.06 9.22 -4.77
C HIS A 20 5.97 7.87 -4.05
N SER A 21 6.82 7.73 -3.02
CA SER A 21 6.81 6.66 -2.03
C SER A 21 6.82 7.28 -0.63
N LEU A 22 5.63 7.42 -0.05
CA LEU A 22 5.39 8.12 1.23
C LEU A 22 5.10 7.17 2.39
N GLU A 23 5.08 5.87 2.15
CA GLU A 23 4.86 4.83 3.17
C GLU A 23 5.73 5.04 4.41
N GLY A 24 7.01 5.37 4.22
CA GLY A 24 7.94 5.65 5.31
C GLY A 24 7.54 6.88 6.12
N TRP A 25 7.09 7.96 5.48
CA TRP A 25 6.67 9.17 6.19
C TRP A 25 5.41 8.92 7.04
N TYR A 26 4.42 8.21 6.48
CA TYR A 26 3.22 7.84 7.21
C TYR A 26 3.51 6.86 8.37
N ALA A 27 4.49 5.96 8.22
CA ALA A 27 4.88 5.06 9.31
C ALA A 27 5.43 5.78 10.55
N HIS A 28 5.83 7.06 10.43
CA HIS A 28 6.26 7.88 11.57
C HIS A 28 5.10 8.56 12.30
N ILE A 29 3.87 8.50 11.78
CA ILE A 29 2.71 9.11 12.41
C ILE A 29 2.11 8.09 13.39
N PRO A 30 1.99 8.42 14.69
CA PRO A 30 1.38 7.51 15.66
C PRO A 30 -0.11 7.27 15.38
N GLY A 31 -0.58 6.05 15.68
CA GLY A 31 -2.00 5.71 15.60
C GLY A 31 -2.50 5.33 14.21
N ILE A 32 -1.60 5.21 13.22
CA ILE A 32 -1.93 4.63 11.90
C ILE A 32 -1.07 3.41 11.62
N LYS A 33 -1.68 2.39 11.02
CA LYS A 33 -0.98 1.21 10.51
C LYS A 33 -0.68 1.40 9.04
N VAL A 34 0.52 1.00 8.60
CA VAL A 34 0.96 1.13 7.21
C VAL A 34 1.37 -0.24 6.67
N LEU A 35 0.82 -0.62 5.52
CA LEU A 35 1.11 -1.87 4.82
C LEU A 35 1.60 -1.60 3.40
N THR A 36 2.51 -2.44 2.90
CA THR A 36 3.09 -2.35 1.55
C THR A 36 3.18 -3.74 0.90
N PRO A 37 2.10 -4.24 0.26
CA PRO A 37 2.11 -5.59 -0.32
C PRO A 37 3.09 -5.68 -1.49
N ALA A 38 3.81 -6.80 -1.59
CA ALA A 38 4.80 -7.06 -2.64
C ALA A 38 4.47 -8.29 -3.51
N THR A 39 3.54 -9.14 -3.05
CA THR A 39 3.05 -10.32 -3.76
C THR A 39 1.52 -10.32 -3.88
N VAL A 40 0.96 -11.22 -4.68
CA VAL A 40 -0.50 -11.37 -4.81
C VAL A 40 -1.10 -11.91 -3.51
N GLU A 41 -0.36 -12.78 -2.83
CA GLU A 41 -0.70 -13.37 -1.54
C GLU A 41 -0.71 -12.30 -0.45
N ASP A 42 0.30 -11.42 -0.42
CA ASP A 42 0.33 -10.26 0.47
C ASP A 42 -0.88 -9.37 0.24
N ALA A 43 -1.13 -8.97 -1.02
CA ALA A 43 -2.22 -8.05 -1.35
C ALA A 43 -3.58 -8.61 -0.89
N ARG A 44 -3.80 -9.92 -1.06
CA ARG A 44 -5.00 -10.60 -0.57
C ARG A 44 -5.08 -10.63 0.96
N GLY A 45 -4.06 -11.17 1.62
CA GLY A 45 -4.08 -11.40 3.07
C GLY A 45 -4.03 -10.11 3.89
N MET A 46 -3.25 -9.13 3.43
CA MET A 46 -3.12 -7.83 4.08
C MET A 46 -4.42 -7.02 3.99
N LEU A 47 -5.12 -7.04 2.85
CA LEU A 47 -6.39 -6.33 2.72
C LEU A 47 -7.46 -6.91 3.63
N GLU A 48 -7.57 -8.24 3.69
CA GLU A 48 -8.49 -8.93 4.59
C GLU A 48 -8.20 -8.56 6.06
N SER A 49 -6.93 -8.65 6.46
CA SER A 49 -6.50 -8.31 7.82
C SER A 49 -6.75 -6.83 8.15
N ALA A 50 -6.50 -5.92 7.22
CA ALA A 50 -6.72 -4.49 7.39
C ALA A 50 -8.20 -4.12 7.55
N LEU A 51 -9.10 -4.80 6.84
CA LEU A 51 -10.55 -4.56 6.95
C LEU A 51 -11.14 -5.06 8.27
N ALA A 52 -10.51 -6.08 8.88
CA ALA A 52 -10.89 -6.59 10.19
C ALA A 52 -10.33 -5.74 11.36
N ASP A 53 -9.33 -4.89 11.09
CA ASP A 53 -8.66 -4.11 12.12
C ASP A 53 -9.51 -2.89 12.56
N PRO A 54 -9.65 -2.65 13.87
CA PRO A 54 -10.38 -1.47 14.36
C PRO A 54 -9.63 -0.15 14.09
N ASP A 55 -8.30 -0.18 13.96
CA ASP A 55 -7.45 0.99 13.75
C ASP A 55 -7.43 1.41 12.27
N PRO A 56 -7.14 2.69 11.95
CA PRO A 56 -6.97 3.11 10.57
C PRO A 56 -5.75 2.47 9.91
N VAL A 57 -5.95 1.91 8.71
CA VAL A 57 -4.89 1.25 7.93
C VAL A 57 -4.69 1.95 6.58
N LEU A 58 -3.45 2.28 6.26
CA LEU A 58 -3.03 2.74 4.94
C LEU A 58 -2.33 1.59 4.21
N ILE A 59 -2.76 1.31 2.98
CA ILE A 59 -2.12 0.32 2.10
C ILE A 59 -1.51 1.06 0.91
N PHE A 60 -0.18 1.04 0.81
CA PHE A 60 0.55 1.61 -0.32
C PHE A 60 0.91 0.50 -1.31
N GLU A 61 0.24 0.51 -2.46
CA GLU A 61 0.33 -0.52 -3.47
C GLU A 61 1.26 -0.06 -4.59
N ASN A 62 2.39 -0.75 -4.81
CA ASN A 62 3.30 -0.38 -5.88
C ASN A 62 2.65 -0.64 -7.24
N SER A 63 2.43 0.42 -8.01
CA SER A 63 1.66 0.36 -9.25
C SER A 63 2.31 -0.47 -10.36
N LEU A 64 3.61 -0.79 -10.27
CA LEU A 64 4.29 -1.70 -11.19
C LEU A 64 3.88 -3.16 -10.97
N LEU A 65 3.41 -3.51 -9.77
CA LEU A 65 3.09 -4.89 -9.41
C LEU A 65 1.66 -5.31 -9.76
N TYR A 66 0.79 -4.38 -10.15
CA TYR A 66 -0.63 -4.68 -10.41
C TYR A 66 -0.89 -5.75 -11.46
N ASN A 67 0.02 -5.92 -12.43
CA ASN A 67 -0.12 -6.91 -13.48
C ASN A 67 0.67 -8.20 -13.20
N MET A 68 1.28 -8.33 -12.02
CA MET A 68 1.90 -9.59 -11.60
C MET A 68 0.84 -10.67 -11.41
N LYS A 69 1.20 -11.90 -11.80
CA LYS A 69 0.40 -13.09 -11.52
C LYS A 69 0.98 -13.78 -10.29
N GLY A 70 0.11 -14.27 -9.42
CA GLY A 70 0.50 -15.14 -8.30
C GLY A 70 1.12 -16.44 -8.83
N THR A 71 1.99 -17.04 -8.02
CA THR A 71 2.58 -18.36 -8.31
C THR A 71 1.65 -19.49 -7.93
#